data_AF-A0A3C1W823-F1
#
_entry.id   AF-A0A3C1W823-F1
#
_cell.length_a   1.000
_cell.length_b   1.000
_cell.length_c   1.000
_cell.angle_alpha   90.00
_cell.angle_beta   90.00
_cell.angle_gamma   90.00
#
_symmetry.space_group_name_H-M   'P 1'
#
loop_
_entity.id
_entity.type
_entity.pdbx_description
1 polymer ?
#
loop_
_entity_poly.entity_id
_entity_poly.type
_entity_poly.pdbx_seq_one_letter_code
_entity_poly.pdbx_strand_id
1 'polypeptide(L)'
;MYSPDSRNRFGLVKPPENTSVWCMRMILATILILQVSGFTAEWSRLRGPNGSGVAAGAKPPLQLDPAKPTWKVPASTGHSSPVLWGNHLFLTGIEQSRLATYAHDKITGKRLWKRLAPEVELERVHEASSHAAPTPVVDVDRLYVYFGSYGLLCYDHAGKLLWQRQLSVPRTLYGTSSSPIAFGDLILLVLDDDHNLPNSRLSRSKILAVHKATGETAWETARPFHRSGWSTPVLWKQTDRTELVVLGNGALRGYALPSGREQWQVTGFSRETISAPIIGNGKVIASASRRGGGGNERIDPEPFWKSVIHFDANKDGKIDKTELKEAAKVASKWAASSLVNSKNWFYYGAGKPVGPMNWEEIDKISNKYNDVFVSFSDIGTESRLKFWLPAKIINEIRQLP
;
A
#
# COMPACT_ATOMS: atom_id res chain seq x y z
N MET A 1 -56.13 -16.75 -57.49
CA MET A 1 -56.37 -16.65 -58.94
C MET A 1 -55.26 -15.78 -59.52
N TYR A 2 -54.56 -16.28 -60.55
CA TYR A 2 -53.31 -15.77 -61.12
C TYR A 2 -53.49 -14.43 -61.88
N SER A 3 -52.45 -13.57 -61.78
CA SER A 3 -51.80 -12.58 -62.70
C SER A 3 -52.32 -12.39 -64.15
N PRO A 4 -51.99 -11.32 -64.95
CA PRO A 4 -50.73 -10.54 -64.92
C PRO A 4 -50.71 -9.04 -65.38
N ASP A 5 -49.64 -8.35 -64.93
CA ASP A 5 -48.68 -7.48 -65.65
C ASP A 5 -49.09 -6.56 -66.82
N SER A 6 -48.78 -5.25 -66.73
CA SER A 6 -48.15 -4.49 -67.83
C SER A 6 -47.61 -3.09 -67.44
N ARG A 7 -46.28 -3.03 -67.27
CA ARG A 7 -45.28 -2.15 -67.94
C ARG A 7 -45.43 -0.60 -67.98
N ASN A 8 -44.31 -0.01 -67.53
CA ASN A 8 -43.54 1.10 -68.12
C ASN A 8 -44.06 2.56 -68.05
N ARG A 9 -43.32 3.38 -67.29
CA ARG A 9 -42.62 4.59 -67.80
C ARG A 9 -41.53 5.02 -66.80
N PHE A 10 -40.29 4.59 -67.04
CA PHE A 10 -39.10 5.17 -66.43
C PHE A 10 -38.65 6.38 -67.27
N GLY A 11 -38.58 7.57 -66.66
CA GLY A 11 -37.84 8.70 -67.20
C GLY A 11 -36.37 8.57 -66.83
N LEU A 12 -35.49 8.42 -67.82
CA LEU A 12 -34.04 8.45 -67.64
C LEU A 12 -33.59 9.90 -67.45
N VAL A 13 -33.16 10.25 -66.24
CA VAL A 13 -32.39 11.46 -65.98
C VAL A 13 -30.92 11.11 -66.08
N LYS A 14 -30.20 11.68 -67.06
CA LYS A 14 -28.73 11.57 -67.16
C LYS A 14 -28.09 12.23 -65.93
N PRO A 15 -27.17 11.56 -65.21
CA PRO A 15 -26.36 12.24 -64.21
C PRO A 15 -25.32 13.14 -64.88
N PRO A 16 -24.96 14.29 -64.27
CA PRO A 16 -23.96 15.18 -64.85
C PRO A 16 -22.57 14.56 -64.84
N GLU A 17 -21.89 14.69 -65.98
CA GLU A 17 -20.49 14.31 -66.21
C GLU A 17 -19.56 15.18 -65.35
N ASN A 18 -19.33 14.81 -64.07
CA ASN A 18 -18.12 15.20 -63.31
C ASN A 18 -18.05 14.63 -61.87
N THR A 19 -18.78 13.57 -61.54
CA THR A 19 -18.80 13.00 -60.18
C THR A 19 -17.66 12.01 -59.89
N SER A 20 -16.95 11.51 -60.91
CA SER A 20 -15.95 10.44 -60.72
C SER A 20 -14.57 10.92 -60.24
N VAL A 21 -14.19 12.19 -60.51
CA VAL A 21 -12.86 12.72 -60.12
C VAL A 21 -12.84 13.22 -58.66
N TRP A 22 -14.00 13.65 -58.15
CA TRP A 22 -14.12 14.16 -56.77
C TRP A 22 -14.20 13.05 -55.72
N CYS A 23 -14.85 11.92 -56.01
CA CYS A 23 -14.89 10.78 -55.09
C CYS A 23 -13.53 10.09 -54.92
N MET A 24 -12.70 10.03 -55.98
CA MET A 24 -11.39 9.38 -55.92
C MET A 24 -10.35 10.22 -55.17
N ARG A 25 -10.43 11.56 -55.21
CA ARG A 25 -9.59 12.46 -54.40
C ARG A 25 -9.99 12.48 -52.92
N MET A 26 -11.27 12.28 -52.59
CA MET A 26 -11.75 12.17 -51.21
C MET A 26 -11.32 10.85 -50.55
N ILE A 27 -11.29 9.74 -51.28
CA ILE A 27 -10.86 8.44 -50.73
C ILE A 27 -9.34 8.40 -50.48
N LEU A 28 -8.52 9.03 -51.35
CA LEU A 28 -7.07 9.15 -51.12
C LEU A 28 -6.70 10.13 -50.00
N ALA A 29 -7.51 11.18 -49.75
CA ALA A 29 -7.31 12.10 -48.63
C ALA A 29 -7.72 11.49 -47.27
N THR A 30 -8.65 10.52 -47.26
CA THR A 30 -9.11 9.88 -46.02
C THR A 30 -8.17 8.76 -45.56
N ILE A 31 -7.38 8.17 -46.48
CA ILE A 31 -6.41 7.09 -46.16
C ILE A 31 -5.07 7.65 -45.63
N LEU A 32 -4.81 8.97 -45.75
CA LEU A 32 -3.57 9.60 -45.28
C LEU A 32 -3.63 10.16 -43.85
N ILE A 33 -4.65 9.79 -43.05
CA ILE A 33 -4.71 10.08 -41.60
C ILE A 33 -5.10 8.81 -40.83
N LEU A 34 -4.52 7.66 -41.17
CA LEU A 34 -4.11 6.75 -40.09
C LEU A 34 -2.73 7.20 -39.62
N GLN A 35 -2.72 8.31 -38.89
CA GLN A 35 -1.67 8.51 -37.90
C GLN A 35 -1.78 7.32 -36.97
N VAL A 36 -0.91 6.34 -37.15
CA VAL A 36 -0.56 5.42 -36.07
C VAL A 36 0.01 6.35 -35.00
N SER A 37 -0.87 6.85 -34.12
CA SER A 37 -0.46 7.35 -32.82
C SER A 37 0.19 6.15 -32.17
N GLY A 38 1.50 6.04 -32.34
CA GLY A 38 2.30 5.15 -31.52
C GLY A 38 1.96 5.55 -30.11
N PHE A 39 1.18 4.72 -29.43
CA PHE A 39 0.91 4.86 -28.01
C PHE A 39 2.28 4.73 -27.35
N THR A 40 2.98 5.85 -27.19
CA THR A 40 4.10 5.90 -26.27
C THR A 40 3.49 5.60 -24.91
N ALA A 41 3.94 4.54 -24.27
CA ALA A 41 3.46 4.21 -22.94
C ALA A 41 3.74 5.41 -22.03
N GLU A 42 2.67 5.99 -21.46
CA GLU A 42 2.79 7.16 -20.60
C GLU A 42 3.56 6.81 -19.33
N TRP A 43 4.37 7.75 -18.83
CA TRP A 43 5.11 7.56 -17.58
C TRP A 43 4.27 8.04 -16.40
N SER A 44 3.14 7.38 -16.19
CA SER A 44 2.01 7.89 -15.41
C SER A 44 2.18 7.91 -13.89
N ARG A 45 3.25 7.30 -13.35
CA ARG A 45 3.45 7.08 -11.91
C ARG A 45 4.94 6.88 -11.60
N LEU A 46 5.28 6.73 -10.31
CA LEU A 46 6.62 6.32 -9.88
C LEU A 46 7.09 5.10 -10.67
N ARG A 47 8.27 5.22 -11.31
CA ARG A 47 8.89 4.19 -12.16
C ARG A 47 8.04 3.79 -13.39
N GLY A 48 7.14 4.65 -13.86
CA GLY A 48 6.45 4.48 -15.14
C GLY A 48 5.40 3.35 -15.15
N PRO A 49 5.12 2.75 -16.33
CA PRO A 49 4.10 1.72 -16.46
C PRO A 49 4.25 0.59 -15.44
N ASN A 50 3.19 0.40 -14.65
CA ASN A 50 3.12 -0.54 -13.53
C ASN A 50 4.26 -0.45 -12.49
N GLY A 51 4.99 0.67 -12.41
CA GLY A 51 6.13 0.84 -11.52
C GLY A 51 7.38 0.02 -11.89
N SER A 52 7.44 -0.52 -13.10
CA SER A 52 8.51 -1.42 -13.54
C SER A 52 9.88 -0.75 -13.65
N GLY A 53 9.92 0.53 -14.00
CA GLY A 53 11.13 1.25 -14.38
C GLY A 53 11.57 0.95 -15.82
N VAL A 54 10.68 0.38 -16.64
CA VAL A 54 10.98 -0.01 -18.03
C VAL A 54 10.26 0.93 -18.99
N ALA A 55 11.04 1.62 -19.82
CA ALA A 55 10.53 2.40 -20.96
C ALA A 55 10.57 1.53 -22.23
N ALA A 56 9.51 0.74 -22.46
CA ALA A 56 9.46 -0.19 -23.59
C ALA A 56 9.63 0.55 -24.94
N GLY A 57 10.57 0.09 -25.77
CA GLY A 57 10.86 0.69 -27.08
C GLY A 57 11.63 2.01 -27.04
N ALA A 58 11.88 2.59 -25.86
CA ALA A 58 12.68 3.79 -25.74
C ALA A 58 14.15 3.48 -26.08
N LYS A 59 14.80 4.43 -26.78
CA LYS A 59 16.22 4.36 -27.15
C LYS A 59 16.93 5.57 -26.54
N PRO A 60 17.11 5.61 -25.20
CA PRO A 60 17.83 6.71 -24.58
C PRO A 60 19.28 6.73 -25.10
N PRO A 61 19.90 7.92 -25.17
CA PRO A 61 21.30 8.00 -25.54
C PRO A 61 22.16 7.24 -24.53
N LEU A 62 23.11 6.42 -25.03
CA LEU A 62 24.02 5.64 -24.19
C LEU A 62 25.06 6.52 -23.47
N GLN A 63 25.31 7.72 -24.01
CA GLN A 63 26.15 8.73 -23.41
C GLN A 63 25.35 10.02 -23.29
N LEU A 64 25.26 10.54 -22.07
CA LEU A 64 24.69 11.85 -21.81
C LEU A 64 25.83 12.88 -21.86
N ASP A 65 25.74 13.85 -22.76
CA ASP A 65 26.61 15.03 -22.73
C ASP A 65 25.99 16.06 -21.77
N PRO A 66 26.51 16.22 -20.54
CA PRO A 66 25.95 17.16 -19.57
C PRO A 66 26.07 18.62 -20.03
N ALA A 67 26.94 18.92 -21.00
CA ALA A 67 27.06 20.25 -21.59
C ALA A 67 25.98 20.54 -22.64
N LYS A 68 25.24 19.52 -23.11
CA LYS A 68 24.20 19.65 -24.16
C LYS A 68 22.87 19.03 -23.72
N PRO A 69 22.25 19.50 -22.63
CA PRO A 69 20.90 19.06 -22.29
C PRO A 69 19.90 19.58 -23.33
N THR A 70 18.84 18.81 -23.62
CA THR A 70 17.70 19.33 -24.41
C THR A 70 17.07 20.55 -23.70
N TRP A 71 16.97 20.48 -22.38
CA TRP A 71 16.65 21.61 -21.51
C TRP A 71 17.08 21.29 -20.07
N LYS A 72 17.25 22.33 -19.27
CA LYS A 72 17.48 22.24 -17.83
C LYS A 72 16.77 23.40 -17.16
N VAL A 73 15.99 23.10 -16.12
CA VAL A 73 15.28 24.11 -15.34
C VAL A 73 15.54 23.90 -13.85
N PRO A 74 15.52 24.97 -13.04
CA PRO A 74 15.50 24.82 -11.59
C PRO A 74 14.26 24.03 -11.16
N ALA A 75 14.46 22.99 -10.35
CA ALA A 75 13.40 22.24 -9.71
C ALA A 75 13.28 22.64 -8.23
N SER A 76 12.07 22.59 -7.69
CA SER A 76 11.85 22.76 -6.25
C SER A 76 12.45 21.59 -5.47
N THR A 77 12.78 21.83 -4.20
CA THR A 77 13.19 20.76 -3.28
C THR A 77 12.07 19.72 -3.15
N GLY A 78 12.40 18.43 -3.18
CA GLY A 78 11.43 17.34 -3.15
C GLY A 78 12.08 16.04 -3.60
N HIS A 79 11.53 14.89 -3.20
CA HIS A 79 12.06 13.58 -3.57
C HIS A 79 11.14 12.81 -4.54
N SER A 80 10.06 13.45 -5.00
CA SER A 80 9.19 12.84 -6.02
C SER A 80 9.92 12.65 -7.35
N SER A 81 9.44 11.69 -8.13
CA SER A 81 9.88 11.49 -9.51
C SER A 81 8.96 12.23 -10.49
N PRO A 82 9.48 12.69 -11.63
CA PRO A 82 8.63 13.25 -12.67
C PRO A 82 7.70 12.17 -13.24
N VAL A 83 6.44 12.55 -13.49
CA VAL A 83 5.48 11.74 -14.25
C VAL A 83 5.08 12.46 -15.53
N LEU A 84 4.82 11.71 -16.59
CA LEU A 84 4.53 12.23 -17.93
C LEU A 84 3.15 11.79 -18.38
N TRP A 85 2.39 12.73 -18.95
CA TRP A 85 1.17 12.45 -19.69
C TRP A 85 1.00 13.44 -20.84
N GLY A 86 0.94 12.94 -22.07
CA GLY A 86 0.94 13.78 -23.27
C GLY A 86 2.13 14.73 -23.30
N ASN A 87 1.85 16.04 -23.34
CA ASN A 87 2.88 17.09 -23.34
C ASN A 87 3.24 17.64 -21.95
N HIS A 88 2.68 17.06 -20.88
CA HIS A 88 2.92 17.51 -19.51
C HIS A 88 3.94 16.64 -18.80
N LEU A 89 4.76 17.29 -17.97
CA LEU A 89 5.56 16.70 -16.92
C LEU A 89 5.07 17.24 -15.57
N PHE A 90 4.70 16.37 -14.65
CA PHE A 90 4.25 16.74 -13.32
C PHE A 90 5.26 16.32 -12.25
N LEU A 91 5.41 17.16 -11.22
CA LEU A 91 6.31 16.92 -10.09
C LEU A 91 5.69 17.49 -8.81
N THR A 92 6.04 16.93 -7.66
CA THR A 92 5.70 17.49 -6.34
C THR A 92 6.98 17.95 -5.63
N GLY A 93 6.87 19.01 -4.84
CA GLY A 93 7.98 19.59 -4.12
C GLY A 93 7.55 20.49 -2.98
N ILE A 94 8.51 21.25 -2.45
CA ILE A 94 8.35 22.20 -1.36
C ILE A 94 8.85 23.55 -1.87
N GLU A 95 8.07 24.59 -1.60
CA GLU A 95 8.44 25.98 -1.89
C GLU A 95 8.01 26.85 -0.72
N GLN A 96 8.95 27.65 -0.19
CA GLN A 96 8.68 28.53 0.95
C GLN A 96 7.99 27.80 2.12
N SER A 97 8.50 26.61 2.45
CA SER A 97 7.94 25.73 3.50
C SER A 97 6.50 25.26 3.25
N ARG A 98 6.00 25.37 2.02
CA ARG A 98 4.68 24.86 1.61
C ARG A 98 4.81 23.75 0.59
N LEU A 99 3.94 22.75 0.71
CA LEU A 99 3.81 21.68 -0.27
C LEU A 99 3.29 22.24 -1.60
N ALA A 100 3.86 21.79 -2.71
CA ALA A 100 3.59 22.34 -4.03
C ALA A 100 3.55 21.25 -5.11
N THR A 101 2.63 21.43 -6.07
CA THR A 101 2.53 20.62 -7.29
C THR A 101 2.88 21.50 -8.48
N TYR A 102 3.67 20.96 -9.41
CA TYR A 102 4.17 21.65 -10.58
C TYR A 102 3.79 20.91 -11.85
N ALA A 103 3.50 21.66 -12.90
CA ALA A 103 3.49 21.15 -14.25
C ALA A 103 4.49 21.91 -15.12
N HIS A 104 5.16 21.17 -15.98
CA HIS A 104 6.11 21.67 -16.95
C HIS A 104 5.72 21.15 -18.34
N ASP A 105 6.04 21.93 -19.35
CA ASP A 105 6.01 21.48 -20.73
C ASP A 105 7.15 20.48 -20.92
N LYS A 106 6.82 19.27 -21.37
CA LYS A 106 7.77 18.16 -21.50
C LYS A 106 8.88 18.45 -22.52
N ILE A 107 8.59 19.25 -23.55
CA ILE A 107 9.50 19.52 -24.66
C ILE A 107 10.49 20.65 -24.34
N THR A 108 10.03 21.68 -23.65
CA THR A 108 10.81 22.90 -23.36
C THR A 108 11.30 22.97 -21.91
N GLY A 109 10.72 22.18 -21.01
CA GLY A 109 10.95 22.23 -19.57
C GLY A 109 10.28 23.44 -18.89
N LYS A 110 9.65 24.36 -19.65
CA LYS A 110 9.05 25.57 -19.10
C LYS A 110 7.93 25.21 -18.13
N ARG A 111 7.93 25.81 -16.94
CA ARG A 111 6.84 25.66 -15.98
C ARG A 111 5.55 26.23 -16.56
N LEU A 112 4.54 25.39 -16.70
CA LEU A 112 3.20 25.74 -17.17
C LEU A 112 2.37 26.32 -16.03
N TRP A 113 2.38 25.64 -14.89
CA TRP A 113 1.68 26.10 -13.69
C TRP A 113 2.30 25.56 -12.41
N LYS A 114 1.90 26.17 -11.31
CA LYS A 114 2.25 25.80 -9.94
C LYS A 114 1.01 25.91 -9.06
N ARG A 115 0.80 24.95 -8.17
CA ARG A 115 -0.26 24.98 -7.16
C ARG A 115 0.33 24.67 -5.80
N LEU A 116 0.16 25.61 -4.88
CA LEU A 116 0.45 25.38 -3.46
C LEU A 116 -0.70 24.56 -2.87
N ALA A 117 -0.37 23.53 -2.10
CA ALA A 117 -1.35 22.84 -1.29
C ALA A 117 -1.88 23.78 -0.19
N PRO A 118 -3.04 23.46 0.43
CA PRO A 118 -3.48 24.15 1.65
C PRO A 118 -2.38 24.16 2.72
N GLU A 119 -2.36 25.24 3.49
CA GLU A 119 -1.37 25.43 4.54
C GLU A 119 -1.63 24.45 5.70
N VAL A 120 -0.58 23.73 6.10
CA VAL A 120 -0.60 22.72 7.16
C VAL A 120 0.75 22.71 7.88
N GLU A 121 0.74 22.25 9.12
CA GLU A 121 1.96 21.88 9.81
C GLU A 121 2.61 20.69 9.09
N LEU A 122 3.89 20.83 8.77
CA LEU A 122 4.64 19.79 8.09
C LEU A 122 5.06 18.69 9.08
N GLU A 123 4.90 17.43 8.67
CA GLU A 123 5.27 16.27 9.48
C GLU A 123 6.79 16.25 9.77
N ARG A 124 7.22 15.56 10.82
CA ARG A 124 8.66 15.33 10.99
C ARG A 124 9.12 14.32 9.94
N VAL A 125 10.11 14.69 9.14
CA VAL A 125 10.77 13.81 8.16
C VAL A 125 12.24 13.62 8.54
N HIS A 126 12.80 12.46 8.20
CA HIS A 126 14.25 12.24 8.31
C HIS A 126 14.99 13.08 7.28
N GLU A 127 16.24 13.46 7.55
CA GLU A 127 17.12 14.20 6.62
C GLU A 127 17.35 13.52 5.25
N ALA A 128 17.03 12.22 5.17
CA ALA A 128 17.16 11.42 3.95
C ALA A 128 15.87 11.40 3.12
N SER A 129 14.84 12.12 3.57
CA SER A 129 13.50 12.14 3.00
C SER A 129 13.01 13.59 2.82
N SER A 130 11.80 13.74 2.29
CA SER A 130 11.17 15.03 2.03
C SER A 130 9.66 14.91 2.22
N HIS A 131 9.01 15.99 2.66
CA HIS A 131 7.55 16.06 2.73
C HIS A 131 6.85 15.90 1.38
N ALA A 132 7.59 16.09 0.29
CA ALA A 132 7.17 15.85 -1.08
C ALA A 132 7.88 14.62 -1.70
N ALA A 133 8.05 13.55 -0.91
CA ALA A 133 8.59 12.28 -1.40
C ALA A 133 7.60 11.45 -2.23
N PRO A 134 6.30 11.37 -1.91
CA PRO A 134 5.37 10.63 -2.74
C PRO A 134 5.27 11.22 -4.15
N THR A 135 5.42 10.36 -5.15
CA THR A 135 5.30 10.70 -6.57
C THR A 135 3.82 10.71 -6.97
N PRO A 136 3.34 11.72 -7.70
CA PRO A 136 1.95 11.74 -8.13
C PRO A 136 1.64 10.62 -9.13
N VAL A 137 0.35 10.37 -9.33
CA VAL A 137 -0.14 9.53 -10.43
C VAL A 137 -0.99 10.37 -11.37
N VAL A 138 -0.83 10.19 -12.67
CA VAL A 138 -1.58 10.90 -13.70
C VAL A 138 -2.28 9.90 -14.62
N ASP A 139 -3.52 10.16 -14.98
CA ASP A 139 -4.23 9.44 -16.03
C ASP A 139 -4.70 10.42 -17.12
N VAL A 140 -5.56 9.92 -18.03
CA VAL A 140 -6.01 10.67 -19.20
C VAL A 140 -6.66 12.00 -18.86
N ASP A 141 -7.32 12.10 -17.70
CA ASP A 141 -8.10 13.26 -17.33
C ASP A 141 -7.49 14.03 -16.16
N ARG A 142 -6.80 13.33 -15.24
CA ARG A 142 -6.52 13.87 -13.90
C ARG A 142 -5.13 13.55 -13.40
N LEU A 143 -4.64 14.44 -12.55
CA LEU A 143 -3.44 14.29 -11.73
C LEU A 143 -3.86 14.10 -10.27
N TYR A 144 -3.32 13.10 -9.60
CA TYR A 144 -3.57 12.79 -8.20
C TYR A 144 -2.27 12.88 -7.42
N VAL A 145 -2.27 13.73 -6.40
CA VAL A 145 -1.11 14.04 -5.57
C VAL A 145 -1.42 13.60 -4.14
N TYR A 146 -0.43 12.99 -3.48
CA TYR A 146 -0.48 12.71 -2.05
C TYR A 146 0.66 13.43 -1.34
N PHE A 147 0.34 14.11 -0.25
CA PHE A 147 1.32 14.65 0.69
C PHE A 147 1.00 14.12 2.08
N GLY A 148 1.96 13.49 2.77
CA GLY A 148 1.70 12.92 4.10
C GLY A 148 1.11 13.91 5.09
N SER A 149 1.64 15.13 5.11
CA SER A 149 1.19 16.20 6.02
C SER A 149 -0.20 16.76 5.71
N TYR A 150 -0.78 16.45 4.54
CA TYR A 150 -2.08 16.99 4.12
C TYR A 150 -3.08 15.90 3.76
N GLY A 151 -2.77 15.06 2.79
CA GLY A 151 -3.71 14.11 2.17
C GLY A 151 -3.65 14.16 0.65
N LEU A 152 -4.80 13.93 0.01
CA LEU A 152 -4.94 13.83 -1.44
C LEU A 152 -5.42 15.13 -2.07
N LEU A 153 -4.85 15.48 -3.21
CA LEU A 153 -5.26 16.58 -4.08
C LEU A 153 -5.44 16.05 -5.48
N CYS A 154 -6.53 16.44 -6.15
CA CYS A 154 -6.78 16.08 -7.54
C CYS A 154 -6.91 17.31 -8.41
N TYR A 155 -6.16 17.34 -9.49
CA TYR A 155 -6.17 18.41 -10.48
C TYR A 155 -6.53 17.86 -11.86
N ASP A 156 -7.07 18.69 -12.73
CA ASP A 156 -6.93 18.44 -14.18
C ASP A 156 -5.50 18.75 -14.64
N HIS A 157 -5.17 18.44 -15.90
CA HIS A 157 -3.82 18.70 -16.44
C HIS A 157 -3.50 20.21 -16.57
N ALA A 158 -4.52 21.08 -16.58
CA ALA A 158 -4.36 22.54 -16.56
C ALA A 158 -4.14 23.11 -15.13
N GLY A 159 -4.16 22.24 -14.11
CA GLY A 159 -3.92 22.60 -12.72
C GLY A 159 -5.14 23.18 -12.02
N LYS A 160 -6.36 23.00 -12.55
CA LYS A 160 -7.59 23.30 -11.82
C LYS A 160 -7.80 22.22 -10.76
N LEU A 161 -7.98 22.63 -9.51
CA LEU A 161 -8.35 21.72 -8.43
C LEU A 161 -9.76 21.18 -8.68
N LEU A 162 -9.90 19.86 -8.73
CA LEU A 162 -11.17 19.17 -8.95
C LEU A 162 -11.78 18.71 -7.63
N TRP A 163 -10.96 18.11 -6.76
CA TRP A 163 -11.33 17.74 -5.40
C TRP A 163 -10.09 17.64 -4.51
N GLN A 164 -10.31 17.68 -3.20
CA GLN A 164 -9.26 17.50 -2.20
C GLN A 164 -9.80 16.68 -1.03
N ARG A 165 -8.92 15.93 -0.37
CA ARG A 165 -9.26 15.13 0.80
C ARG A 165 -8.12 15.16 1.80
N GLN A 166 -8.39 15.76 2.96
CA GLN A 166 -7.46 15.73 4.07
C GLN A 166 -7.41 14.32 4.68
N LEU A 167 -6.20 13.86 5.00
CA LEU A 167 -5.96 12.57 5.64
C LEU A 167 -5.11 12.78 6.90
N SER A 168 -5.22 11.86 7.86
CA SER A 168 -4.33 11.85 9.00
C SER A 168 -2.92 11.49 8.57
N VAL A 169 -1.94 12.23 9.09
CA VAL A 169 -0.51 11.99 8.86
C VAL A 169 -0.09 10.66 9.53
N PRO A 170 0.38 9.64 8.77
CA PRO A 170 0.93 8.43 9.36
C PRO A 170 2.24 8.73 10.10
N ARG A 171 2.44 8.13 11.28
CA ARG A 171 3.75 8.21 11.94
C ARG A 171 4.68 7.19 11.32
N THR A 172 5.81 7.65 10.81
CA THR A 172 6.83 6.78 10.24
C THR A 172 8.22 7.29 10.62
N LEU A 173 9.22 6.42 10.59
CA LEU A 173 10.61 6.79 10.87
C LEU A 173 11.19 7.82 9.88
N TYR A 174 10.89 7.68 8.57
CA TYR A 174 11.47 8.52 7.51
C TYR A 174 10.52 9.58 6.94
N GLY A 175 9.28 9.67 7.42
CA GLY A 175 8.22 10.42 6.74
C GLY A 175 7.53 9.58 5.66
N THR A 176 6.40 10.06 5.15
CA THR A 176 5.63 9.34 4.14
C THR A 176 6.35 9.27 2.78
N SER A 177 6.32 8.11 2.11
CA SER A 177 6.93 7.95 0.77
C SER A 177 6.12 7.13 -0.21
N SER A 178 5.25 6.22 0.28
CA SER A 178 4.44 5.35 -0.55
C SER A 178 3.55 6.18 -1.48
N SER A 179 3.78 6.04 -2.78
CA SER A 179 3.11 6.84 -3.80
C SER A 179 1.72 6.27 -4.12
N PRO A 180 0.72 7.11 -4.43
CA PRO A 180 -0.58 6.65 -4.91
C PRO A 180 -0.44 5.90 -6.23
N ILE A 181 -1.33 4.94 -6.47
CA ILE A 181 -1.39 4.22 -7.74
C ILE A 181 -2.83 4.13 -8.25
N ALA A 182 -3.02 4.08 -9.56
CA ALA A 182 -4.33 3.97 -10.18
C ALA A 182 -4.68 2.53 -10.56
N PHE A 183 -5.93 2.12 -10.32
CA PHE A 183 -6.51 0.88 -10.84
C PHE A 183 -8.00 1.09 -11.16
N GLY A 184 -8.39 0.92 -12.42
CA GLY A 184 -9.75 1.24 -12.87
C GLY A 184 -10.16 2.65 -12.42
N ASP A 185 -11.24 2.70 -11.65
CA ASP A 185 -11.88 3.92 -11.15
C ASP A 185 -11.30 4.37 -9.81
N LEU A 186 -10.26 3.69 -9.31
CA LEU A 186 -9.71 3.85 -7.97
C LEU A 186 -8.30 4.46 -7.98
N ILE A 187 -8.05 5.28 -6.97
CA ILE A 187 -6.70 5.58 -6.47
C ILE A 187 -6.48 4.77 -5.19
N LEU A 188 -5.38 4.02 -5.17
CA LEU A 188 -4.98 3.16 -4.06
C LEU A 188 -3.79 3.79 -3.35
N LEU A 189 -3.86 3.86 -2.03
CA LEU A 189 -2.83 4.44 -1.17
C LEU A 189 -2.51 3.48 -0.03
N VAL A 190 -1.22 3.18 0.16
CA VAL A 190 -0.73 2.42 1.31
C VAL A 190 -0.33 3.41 2.39
N LEU A 191 -1.07 3.39 3.49
CA LEU A 191 -0.90 4.25 4.65
C LEU A 191 -0.41 3.40 5.81
N ASP A 192 0.85 2.98 5.76
CA ASP A 192 1.48 2.24 6.86
C ASP A 192 1.93 3.22 7.96
N ASP A 193 1.64 2.87 9.22
CA ASP A 193 1.72 3.75 10.39
C ASP A 193 2.33 3.00 11.59
N ASP A 194 3.25 3.65 12.30
CA ASP A 194 3.83 3.14 13.54
C ASP A 194 2.92 3.36 14.76
N HIS A 195 1.94 4.25 14.67
CA HIS A 195 0.94 4.41 15.73
C HIS A 195 0.04 3.19 15.84
N ASN A 196 -0.36 2.90 17.08
CA ASN A 196 -1.40 1.92 17.33
C ASN A 196 -2.78 2.53 17.26
N LEU A 197 -3.78 1.73 16.91
CA LEU A 197 -5.17 2.05 17.16
C LEU A 197 -5.37 2.41 18.65
N PRO A 198 -6.30 3.33 18.98
CA PRO A 198 -6.59 3.67 20.37
C PRO A 198 -6.85 2.42 21.22
N ASN A 199 -6.25 2.37 22.41
CA ASN A 199 -6.38 1.24 23.34
C ASN A 199 -6.03 -0.13 22.73
N SER A 200 -5.11 -0.16 21.77
CA SER A 200 -4.68 -1.39 21.08
C SER A 200 -3.16 -1.43 20.93
N ARG A 201 -2.61 -2.64 20.74
CA ARG A 201 -1.23 -2.87 20.28
C ARG A 201 -1.13 -3.01 18.75
N LEU A 202 -2.28 -3.05 18.06
CA LEU A 202 -2.36 -3.18 16.61
C LEU A 202 -2.13 -1.82 15.96
N SER A 203 -1.40 -1.83 14.84
CA SER A 203 -1.11 -0.63 14.07
C SER A 203 -2.37 -0.03 13.42
N ARG A 204 -2.34 1.29 13.17
CA ARG A 204 -3.31 2.03 12.34
C ARG A 204 -3.09 1.84 10.83
N SER A 205 -2.06 1.08 10.43
CA SER A 205 -1.72 0.84 9.03
C SER A 205 -2.93 0.34 8.24
N LYS A 206 -3.10 0.85 7.01
CA LYS A 206 -4.19 0.47 6.12
C LYS A 206 -3.86 0.68 4.65
N ILE A 207 -4.62 0.02 3.78
CA ILE A 207 -4.76 0.43 2.39
C ILE A 207 -6.08 1.20 2.28
N LEU A 208 -6.01 2.38 1.69
CA LEU A 208 -7.17 3.21 1.36
C LEU A 208 -7.36 3.18 -0.16
N ALA A 209 -8.57 2.85 -0.60
CA ALA A 209 -9.00 3.06 -1.97
C ALA A 209 -10.03 4.18 -2.03
N VAL A 210 -9.82 5.13 -2.95
CA VAL A 210 -10.76 6.22 -3.20
C VAL A 210 -11.20 6.25 -4.64
N HIS A 211 -12.43 6.68 -4.88
CA HIS A 211 -12.91 6.92 -6.24
C HIS A 211 -12.15 8.09 -6.87
N LYS A 212 -11.62 7.89 -8.07
CA LYS A 212 -10.93 8.90 -8.88
C LYS A 212 -11.75 10.17 -9.10
N ALA A 213 -13.07 10.01 -9.26
CA ALA A 213 -13.98 11.11 -9.55
C ALA A 213 -14.23 12.05 -8.37
N THR A 214 -14.28 11.51 -7.15
CA THR A 214 -14.78 12.24 -5.99
C THR A 214 -13.79 12.31 -4.83
N GLY A 215 -12.80 11.43 -4.77
CA GLY A 215 -11.92 11.27 -3.62
C GLY A 215 -12.57 10.54 -2.43
N GLU A 216 -13.83 10.13 -2.56
CA GLU A 216 -14.56 9.39 -1.52
C GLU A 216 -14.01 7.97 -1.37
N THR A 217 -14.08 7.45 -0.14
CA THR A 217 -13.63 6.08 0.15
C THR A 217 -14.49 5.07 -0.61
N ALA A 218 -13.85 4.25 -1.44
CA ALA A 218 -14.46 3.05 -2.00
C ALA A 218 -14.38 1.89 -0.98
N TRP A 219 -13.20 1.71 -0.38
CA TRP A 219 -12.98 0.75 0.69
C TRP A 219 -11.69 1.05 1.45
N GLU A 220 -11.57 0.47 2.64
CA GLU A 220 -10.33 0.42 3.41
C GLU A 220 -10.03 -1.02 3.81
N THR A 221 -8.76 -1.39 3.81
CA THR A 221 -8.29 -2.69 4.32
C THR A 221 -7.28 -2.44 5.43
N ALA A 222 -7.63 -2.83 6.65
CA ALA A 222 -6.75 -2.71 7.80
C ALA A 222 -5.53 -3.63 7.66
N ARG A 223 -4.35 -3.14 8.07
CA ARG A 223 -3.07 -3.87 8.09
C ARG A 223 -2.52 -3.89 9.53
N PRO A 224 -3.25 -4.48 10.50
CA PRO A 224 -2.99 -4.28 11.93
C PRO A 224 -1.63 -4.81 12.42
N PHE A 225 -0.99 -5.69 11.65
CA PHE A 225 0.32 -6.26 11.93
C PHE A 225 1.47 -5.60 11.17
N HIS A 226 1.18 -4.54 10.39
CA HIS A 226 2.19 -3.82 9.63
C HIS A 226 2.56 -2.54 10.35
N ARG A 227 3.86 -2.28 10.46
CA ARG A 227 4.42 -0.99 10.84
C ARG A 227 4.76 -0.19 9.57
N SER A 228 5.35 0.98 9.76
CA SER A 228 5.78 1.84 8.67
C SER A 228 6.54 1.07 7.57
N GLY A 229 6.23 1.42 6.33
CA GLY A 229 6.83 0.89 5.12
C GLY A 229 6.88 2.00 4.07
N TRP A 230 7.91 1.98 3.24
CA TRP A 230 8.23 3.05 2.28
C TRP A 230 8.17 2.60 0.83
N SER A 231 7.60 1.41 0.61
CA SER A 231 7.50 0.76 -0.69
C SER A 231 6.19 1.11 -1.38
N THR A 232 6.29 1.68 -2.58
CA THR A 232 5.13 1.91 -3.45
C THR A 232 4.63 0.58 -4.02
N PRO A 233 3.34 0.26 -3.94
CA PRO A 233 2.81 -1.03 -4.37
C PRO A 233 2.74 -1.17 -5.89
N VAL A 234 2.62 -2.40 -6.40
CA VAL A 234 2.46 -2.68 -7.85
C VAL A 234 1.23 -3.53 -8.12
N LEU A 235 0.77 -3.54 -9.37
CA LEU A 235 -0.34 -4.39 -9.79
C LEU A 235 0.23 -5.67 -10.41
N TRP A 236 -0.20 -6.83 -9.90
CA TRP A 236 0.06 -8.12 -10.53
C TRP A 236 -1.19 -8.58 -11.28
N LYS A 237 -1.17 -8.42 -12.60
CA LYS A 237 -2.22 -8.91 -13.49
C LYS A 237 -1.95 -10.37 -13.84
N GLN A 238 -2.86 -11.25 -13.46
CA GLN A 238 -2.93 -12.66 -13.84
C GLN A 238 -4.07 -12.84 -14.85
N THR A 239 -4.22 -14.04 -15.42
CA THR A 239 -5.22 -14.33 -16.47
C THR A 239 -6.65 -14.06 -16.01
N ASP A 240 -6.97 -14.37 -14.76
CA ASP A 240 -8.32 -14.36 -14.17
C ASP A 240 -8.52 -13.28 -13.10
N ARG A 241 -7.43 -12.65 -12.61
CA ARG A 241 -7.48 -11.70 -11.51
C ARG A 241 -6.38 -10.66 -11.54
N THR A 242 -6.62 -9.54 -10.88
CA THR A 242 -5.58 -8.54 -10.59
C THR A 242 -5.41 -8.40 -9.09
N GLU A 243 -4.17 -8.33 -8.64
CA GLU A 243 -3.82 -8.17 -7.24
C GLU A 243 -2.97 -6.91 -7.03
N LEU A 244 -3.23 -6.18 -5.95
CA LEU A 244 -2.31 -5.18 -5.42
C LEU A 244 -1.24 -5.90 -4.61
N VAL A 245 0.01 -5.74 -4.99
CA VAL A 245 1.16 -6.30 -4.27
C VAL A 245 1.81 -5.20 -3.45
N VAL A 246 1.86 -5.40 -2.14
CA VAL A 246 2.43 -4.44 -1.19
C VAL A 246 3.55 -5.11 -0.41
N LEU A 247 4.76 -4.57 -0.52
CA LEU A 247 5.85 -4.90 0.39
C LEU A 247 5.77 -3.97 1.59
N GLY A 248 5.52 -4.51 2.77
CA GLY A 248 5.47 -3.74 4.02
C GLY A 248 6.48 -4.25 5.03
N ASN A 249 6.29 -3.86 6.29
CA ASN A 249 7.12 -4.31 7.40
C ASN A 249 7.06 -5.84 7.55
N GLY A 250 8.19 -6.53 7.36
CA GLY A 250 8.31 -7.98 7.61
C GLY A 250 7.66 -8.90 6.57
N ALA A 251 6.81 -8.37 5.69
CA ALA A 251 5.99 -9.19 4.79
C ALA A 251 5.69 -8.52 3.44
N LEU A 252 5.60 -9.36 2.41
CA LEU A 252 5.03 -9.05 1.11
C LEU A 252 3.62 -9.65 1.05
N ARG A 253 2.62 -8.85 0.67
CA ARG A 253 1.22 -9.29 0.64
C ARG A 253 0.54 -8.96 -0.68
N GLY A 254 -0.35 -9.85 -1.11
CA GLY A 254 -1.23 -9.64 -2.24
C GLY A 254 -2.66 -9.40 -1.79
N TYR A 255 -3.33 -8.42 -2.39
CA TYR A 255 -4.72 -8.06 -2.12
C TYR A 255 -5.50 -8.12 -3.42
N ALA A 256 -6.63 -8.84 -3.47
CA ALA A 256 -7.45 -8.91 -4.67
C ALA A 256 -8.04 -7.53 -4.99
N LEU A 257 -8.02 -7.16 -6.27
CA LEU A 257 -8.70 -5.97 -6.77
C LEU A 257 -9.94 -6.39 -7.56
N PRO A 258 -11.05 -5.63 -7.47
CA PRO A 258 -11.15 -4.30 -6.83
C PRO A 258 -11.46 -4.33 -5.32
N SER A 259 -11.63 -5.47 -4.66
CA SER A 259 -12.19 -5.54 -3.30
C SER A 259 -11.25 -5.15 -2.15
N GLY A 260 -9.94 -5.18 -2.37
CA GLY A 260 -8.93 -4.95 -1.33
C GLY A 260 -8.70 -6.14 -0.40
N ARG A 261 -9.38 -7.27 -0.58
CA ARG A 261 -9.24 -8.43 0.33
C ARG A 261 -7.87 -9.09 0.18
N GLU A 262 -7.12 -9.19 1.27
CA GLU A 262 -5.86 -9.94 1.35
C GLU A 262 -6.05 -11.39 0.87
N GLN A 263 -5.16 -11.87 0.01
CA GLN A 263 -5.19 -13.21 -0.57
C GLN A 263 -4.04 -14.08 -0.06
N TRP A 264 -2.85 -13.50 0.06
CA TRP A 264 -1.65 -14.23 0.42
C TRP A 264 -0.62 -13.31 1.07
N GLN A 265 0.31 -13.94 1.78
CA GLN A 265 1.43 -13.30 2.47
C GLN A 265 2.69 -14.15 2.29
N VAL A 266 3.83 -13.48 2.13
CA VAL A 266 5.18 -14.04 2.24
C VAL A 266 5.95 -13.26 3.29
N THR A 267 6.49 -13.94 4.30
CA THR A 267 7.27 -13.36 5.41
C THR A 267 8.78 -13.43 5.14
N GLY A 268 9.59 -12.91 6.07
CA GLY A 268 11.06 -12.98 6.02
C GLY A 268 11.75 -11.71 5.50
N PHE A 269 10.97 -10.65 5.21
CA PHE A 269 11.51 -9.35 4.83
C PHE A 269 11.99 -8.56 6.07
N SER A 270 12.88 -7.59 5.89
CA SER A 270 13.25 -6.66 6.97
C SER A 270 12.09 -5.80 7.42
N ARG A 271 12.27 -5.16 8.58
CA ARG A 271 11.33 -4.15 9.09
C ARG A 271 11.26 -2.92 8.18
N GLU A 272 12.41 -2.55 7.63
CA GLU A 272 12.55 -1.40 6.74
C GLU A 272 12.54 -1.87 5.29
N THR A 273 11.39 -1.73 4.64
CA THR A 273 11.21 -2.07 3.22
C THR A 273 10.99 -0.80 2.40
N ILE A 274 11.89 -0.59 1.44
CA ILE A 274 11.94 0.64 0.62
C ILE A 274 11.69 0.31 -0.86
N SER A 275 12.21 -0.82 -1.35
CA SER A 275 12.12 -1.14 -2.79
C SER A 275 10.67 -1.43 -3.20
N ALA A 276 10.24 -0.88 -4.33
CA ALA A 276 8.98 -1.27 -4.95
C ALA A 276 9.12 -2.71 -5.50
N PRO A 277 8.16 -3.63 -5.28
CA PRO A 277 8.16 -4.92 -5.94
C PRO A 277 8.10 -4.74 -7.46
N ILE A 278 8.63 -5.71 -8.20
CA ILE A 278 8.54 -5.74 -9.66
C ILE A 278 7.88 -7.04 -10.11
N ILE A 279 7.15 -6.96 -11.23
CA ILE A 279 6.47 -8.10 -11.85
C ILE A 279 7.18 -8.44 -13.15
N GLY A 280 7.53 -9.71 -13.35
CA GLY A 280 8.14 -10.19 -14.59
C GLY A 280 8.13 -11.71 -14.68
N ASN A 281 7.92 -12.24 -15.88
CA ASN A 281 7.92 -13.68 -16.15
C ASN A 281 7.02 -14.50 -15.20
N GLY A 282 5.82 -13.99 -14.92
CA GLY A 282 4.86 -14.64 -14.01
C GLY A 282 5.28 -14.62 -12.53
N LYS A 283 6.31 -13.85 -12.14
CA LYS A 283 6.83 -13.78 -10.78
C LYS A 283 6.70 -12.38 -10.21
N VAL A 284 6.51 -12.33 -8.89
CA VAL A 284 6.71 -11.15 -8.07
C VAL A 284 8.13 -11.20 -7.51
N ILE A 285 8.91 -10.15 -7.74
CA ILE A 285 10.27 -10.02 -7.21
C ILE A 285 10.28 -8.82 -6.26
N ALA A 286 10.73 -9.03 -5.03
CA ALA A 286 10.82 -7.99 -4.01
C ALA A 286 12.20 -8.07 -3.33
N SER A 287 12.71 -6.93 -2.89
CA SER A 287 14.02 -6.82 -2.23
C SER A 287 13.93 -5.99 -0.96
N ALA A 288 14.75 -6.34 0.03
CA ALA A 288 14.83 -5.62 1.29
C ALA A 288 16.28 -5.63 1.81
N SER A 289 16.66 -4.58 2.57
CA SER A 289 18.06 -4.28 2.92
C SER A 289 18.73 -5.36 3.77
N ARG A 290 17.95 -6.15 4.52
CA ARG A 290 18.41 -7.30 5.30
C ARG A 290 17.37 -8.42 5.25
N ARG A 291 17.81 -9.68 5.41
CA ARG A 291 16.91 -10.76 5.84
C ARG A 291 16.46 -10.41 7.28
N GLY A 292 15.23 -9.96 7.44
CA GLY A 292 14.64 -9.67 8.76
C GLY A 292 14.03 -10.90 9.44
N GLY A 293 13.97 -12.01 8.72
CA GLY A 293 13.51 -13.32 9.15
C GLY A 293 13.80 -14.35 8.05
N GLY A 294 13.80 -15.64 8.39
CA GLY A 294 13.92 -16.69 7.38
C GLY A 294 12.64 -16.72 6.52
N GLY A 295 12.75 -16.72 5.18
CA GLY A 295 11.60 -16.92 4.29
C GLY A 295 10.86 -18.26 4.48
N ASN A 296 11.42 -19.13 5.33
CA ASN A 296 10.87 -20.42 5.76
C ASN A 296 10.49 -20.45 7.24
N GLU A 297 10.48 -19.31 7.95
CA GLU A 297 9.80 -19.25 9.23
C GLU A 297 8.31 -19.39 8.94
N ARG A 298 7.82 -20.64 8.98
CA ARG A 298 6.48 -20.89 9.49
C ARG A 298 6.47 -20.21 10.85
N ILE A 299 5.82 -19.05 10.93
CA ILE A 299 5.25 -18.63 12.20
C ILE A 299 4.29 -19.76 12.49
N ASP A 300 4.75 -20.71 13.30
CA ASP A 300 3.93 -21.81 13.72
C ASP A 300 2.74 -21.13 14.42
N PRO A 301 1.52 -21.20 13.86
CA PRO A 301 0.39 -20.63 14.54
C PRO A 301 0.00 -21.57 15.69
N GLU A 302 0.53 -22.79 15.75
CA GLU A 302 0.25 -23.81 16.77
C GLU A 302 0.66 -23.42 18.20
N PRO A 303 1.73 -22.68 18.51
CA PRO A 303 2.03 -22.21 19.85
C PRO A 303 1.06 -21.09 20.27
N PHE A 304 0.64 -20.22 19.33
CA PHE A 304 -0.41 -19.23 19.56
C PHE A 304 -1.80 -19.90 19.70
N TRP A 305 -2.13 -20.85 18.83
CA TRP A 305 -3.38 -21.59 18.85
C TRP A 305 -3.45 -22.54 20.05
N LYS A 306 -2.44 -23.36 20.36
CA LYS A 306 -2.37 -24.16 21.60
C LYS A 306 -2.52 -23.30 22.84
N SER A 307 -1.98 -22.08 22.83
CA SER A 307 -2.10 -21.16 23.96
C SER A 307 -3.44 -20.44 24.07
N VAL A 308 -4.33 -20.52 23.08
CA VAL A 308 -5.66 -19.87 23.13
C VAL A 308 -6.84 -20.80 22.85
N ILE A 309 -6.63 -22.02 22.32
CA ILE A 309 -7.68 -22.95 21.88
C ILE A 309 -8.47 -23.57 23.03
N HIS A 310 -7.95 -23.52 24.26
CA HIS A 310 -8.71 -23.92 25.44
C HIS A 310 -9.75 -22.86 25.86
N PHE A 311 -9.74 -21.68 25.23
CA PHE A 311 -10.76 -20.65 25.37
C PHE A 311 -11.84 -20.71 24.29
N ASP A 312 -11.64 -21.52 23.24
CA ASP A 312 -12.67 -21.84 22.24
C ASP A 312 -13.65 -22.83 22.86
N ALA A 313 -14.52 -22.32 23.74
CA ALA A 313 -15.46 -23.13 24.51
C ALA A 313 -16.53 -23.74 23.60
N ASN A 314 -16.89 -23.03 22.53
CA ASN A 314 -17.89 -23.48 21.57
C ASN A 314 -17.30 -24.40 20.47
N LYS A 315 -15.97 -24.52 20.40
CA LYS A 315 -15.19 -25.35 19.45
C LYS A 315 -15.45 -25.00 17.98
N ASP A 316 -15.71 -23.73 17.69
CA ASP A 316 -16.00 -23.24 16.33
C ASP A 316 -14.75 -22.81 15.56
N GLY A 317 -13.57 -22.91 16.17
CA GLY A 317 -12.29 -22.52 15.61
C GLY A 317 -12.05 -21.01 15.65
N LYS A 318 -12.82 -20.25 16.44
CA LYS A 318 -12.68 -18.82 16.69
C LYS A 318 -12.73 -18.57 18.20
N ILE A 319 -12.21 -17.42 18.62
CA ILE A 319 -12.36 -16.93 19.99
C ILE A 319 -13.20 -15.66 19.91
N ASP A 320 -14.44 -15.75 20.39
CA ASP A 320 -15.34 -14.60 20.41
C ASP A 320 -15.09 -13.69 21.64
N LYS A 321 -15.80 -12.56 21.69
CA LYS A 321 -15.64 -11.56 22.77
C LYS A 321 -16.03 -12.10 24.15
N THR A 322 -16.89 -13.10 24.19
CA THR A 322 -17.39 -13.75 25.41
C THR A 322 -16.36 -14.74 25.93
N GLU A 323 -15.77 -15.52 25.03
CA GLU A 323 -14.70 -16.48 25.31
C GLU A 323 -13.41 -15.78 25.78
N LEU A 324 -13.05 -14.64 25.17
CA LEU A 324 -11.91 -13.82 25.61
C LEU A 324 -12.10 -13.24 27.03
N LYS A 325 -13.34 -12.92 27.41
CA LYS A 325 -13.65 -12.43 28.77
C LYS A 325 -13.53 -13.54 29.81
N GLU A 326 -13.98 -14.75 29.49
CA GLU A 326 -13.81 -15.89 30.38
C GLU A 326 -12.34 -16.30 30.49
N ALA A 327 -11.57 -16.22 29.40
CA ALA A 327 -10.11 -16.41 29.43
C ALA A 327 -9.41 -15.47 30.40
N ALA A 328 -9.72 -14.17 30.29
CA ALA A 328 -9.20 -13.13 31.16
C ALA A 328 -9.59 -13.37 32.63
N LYS A 329 -10.85 -13.73 32.90
CA LYS A 329 -11.37 -13.99 34.25
C LYS A 329 -10.74 -15.21 34.91
N VAL A 330 -10.53 -16.29 34.14
CA VAL A 330 -9.84 -17.49 34.60
C VAL A 330 -8.39 -17.18 34.94
N ALA A 331 -7.70 -16.43 34.06
CA ALA A 331 -6.33 -16.05 34.29
C ALA A 331 -6.17 -15.08 35.48
N SER A 332 -7.10 -14.14 35.70
CA SER A 332 -7.14 -13.30 36.91
C SER A 332 -7.31 -14.11 38.20
N LYS A 333 -8.16 -15.15 38.19
CA LYS A 333 -8.29 -16.06 39.35
C LYS A 333 -7.02 -16.85 39.62
N TRP A 334 -6.30 -17.25 38.58
CA TRP A 334 -5.02 -17.95 38.70
C TRP A 334 -3.93 -17.03 39.24
N ALA A 335 -3.86 -15.78 38.77
CA ALA A 335 -2.98 -14.75 39.32
C ALA A 335 -3.27 -14.50 40.82
N ALA A 336 -4.55 -14.36 41.20
CA ALA A 336 -4.93 -14.22 42.60
C ALA A 336 -4.54 -15.44 43.46
N SER A 337 -4.69 -16.66 42.94
CA SER A 337 -4.31 -17.90 43.65
C SER A 337 -2.79 -18.03 43.82
N SER A 338 -2.01 -17.49 42.88
CA SER A 338 -0.55 -17.51 42.92
C SER A 338 0.06 -16.53 43.92
N LEU A 339 -0.66 -15.45 44.25
CA LEU A 339 -0.26 -14.49 45.28
C LEU A 339 -0.42 -15.04 46.70
N VAL A 340 -1.22 -16.09 46.88
CA VAL A 340 -1.52 -16.70 48.19
C VAL A 340 -0.51 -17.80 48.55
N ASN A 341 0.12 -18.45 47.57
CA ASN A 341 1.12 -19.51 47.78
C ASN A 341 2.44 -19.13 47.11
N SER A 342 3.41 -18.67 47.90
CA SER A 342 4.72 -18.14 47.51
C SER A 342 5.70 -19.18 46.93
N LYS A 343 5.25 -20.24 46.24
CA LYS A 343 6.13 -21.32 45.80
C LYS A 343 6.23 -21.43 44.27
N ASN A 344 7.40 -21.01 43.80
CA ASN A 344 8.17 -21.40 42.63
C ASN A 344 7.46 -21.36 41.27
N TRP A 345 7.55 -20.18 40.64
CA TRP A 345 7.40 -20.00 39.21
C TRP A 345 8.68 -20.38 38.47
N PHE A 346 8.52 -20.85 37.24
CA PHE A 346 9.62 -21.22 36.35
C PHE A 346 9.34 -20.65 34.96
N TYR A 347 10.41 -20.40 34.22
CA TYR A 347 10.36 -20.07 32.82
C TYR A 347 10.49 -21.34 31.98
N TYR A 348 9.62 -21.52 30.97
CA TYR A 348 9.72 -22.66 30.06
C TYR A 348 11.05 -22.60 29.29
N GLY A 349 11.92 -23.60 29.48
CA GLY A 349 13.23 -23.68 28.80
C GLY A 349 14.45 -23.30 29.66
N ALA A 350 14.26 -22.86 30.91
CA ALA A 350 15.38 -22.64 31.85
C ALA A 350 15.61 -23.87 32.75
N GLY A 351 16.87 -24.29 32.92
CA GLY A 351 17.24 -25.47 33.72
C GLY A 351 17.20 -25.31 35.24
N LYS A 352 16.71 -24.16 35.77
CA LYS A 352 16.59 -23.89 37.22
C LYS A 352 15.31 -23.07 37.52
N PRO A 353 14.70 -23.25 38.71
CA PRO A 353 13.64 -22.37 39.19
C PRO A 353 14.14 -20.93 39.30
N VAL A 354 13.56 -20.05 38.50
CA VAL A 354 13.65 -18.61 38.67
C VAL A 354 12.25 -18.07 38.38
N GLY A 355 11.61 -17.56 39.43
CA GLY A 355 10.26 -17.07 39.39
C GLY A 355 10.20 -15.63 39.88
N PRO A 356 9.46 -14.73 39.21
CA PRO A 356 9.29 -13.39 39.71
C PRO A 356 8.39 -13.38 40.96
N MET A 357 8.82 -12.68 42.00
CA MET A 357 8.10 -12.57 43.29
C MET A 357 7.16 -11.36 43.32
N ASN A 358 7.26 -10.48 42.33
CA ASN A 358 6.44 -9.28 42.19
C ASN A 358 6.26 -8.89 40.72
N TRP A 359 5.34 -7.96 40.46
CA TRP A 359 4.99 -7.50 39.11
C TRP A 359 6.13 -6.77 38.39
N GLU A 360 7.03 -6.11 39.13
CA GLU A 360 8.19 -5.42 38.53
C GLU A 360 9.21 -6.43 37.98
N GLU A 361 9.39 -7.57 38.65
CA GLU A 361 10.22 -8.67 38.18
C GLU A 361 9.58 -9.39 36.98
N ILE A 362 8.25 -9.55 36.96
CA ILE A 362 7.52 -10.08 35.80
C ILE A 362 7.80 -9.21 34.57
N ASP A 363 7.74 -7.88 34.70
CA ASP A 363 8.01 -6.96 33.59
C ASP A 363 9.46 -7.05 33.12
N LYS A 364 10.43 -7.03 34.04
CA LYS A 364 11.86 -7.13 33.69
C LYS A 364 12.17 -8.44 32.96
N ILE A 365 11.61 -9.55 33.43
CA ILE A 365 11.85 -10.89 32.86
C ILE A 365 11.09 -11.05 31.54
N SER A 366 9.83 -10.63 31.43
CA SER A 366 9.04 -10.74 30.20
C SER A 366 9.58 -9.87 29.06
N ASN A 367 10.18 -8.71 29.37
CA ASN A 367 10.88 -7.90 28.37
C ASN A 367 12.17 -8.54 27.87
N LYS A 368 12.80 -9.38 28.69
CA LYS A 368 14.05 -10.09 28.36
C LYS A 368 13.79 -11.43 27.66
N TYR A 369 12.68 -12.09 28.01
CA TYR A 369 12.32 -13.43 27.56
C TYR A 369 10.81 -13.48 27.26
N ASN A 370 10.45 -13.58 25.98
CA ASN A 370 9.07 -13.39 25.51
C ASN A 370 8.17 -14.65 25.59
N ASP A 371 8.62 -15.77 26.18
CA ASP A 371 7.89 -17.04 26.16
C ASP A 371 6.91 -17.24 27.36
N VAL A 372 6.59 -18.49 27.67
CA VAL A 372 5.51 -18.93 28.58
C VAL A 372 6.01 -19.06 30.02
N PHE A 373 5.21 -18.57 30.98
CA PHE A 373 5.40 -18.78 32.42
C PHE A 373 4.76 -20.08 32.88
N VAL A 374 5.41 -20.79 33.80
CA VAL A 374 4.93 -22.07 34.30
C VAL A 374 4.94 -22.06 35.83
N SER A 375 3.81 -22.40 36.46
CA SER A 375 3.73 -22.57 37.91
C SER A 375 3.82 -24.04 38.27
N PHE A 376 4.55 -24.35 39.34
CA PHE A 376 4.66 -25.71 39.88
C PHE A 376 4.14 -25.74 41.32
N SER A 377 3.83 -26.95 41.80
CA SER A 377 3.62 -27.18 43.23
C SER A 377 4.41 -28.41 43.66
N ASP A 378 5.18 -28.28 44.73
CA ASP A 378 5.76 -29.43 45.42
C ASP A 378 4.67 -30.06 46.30
N ILE A 379 4.17 -31.22 45.86
CA ILE A 379 3.30 -32.07 46.68
C ILE A 379 4.10 -33.35 46.94
N GLY A 380 4.80 -33.40 48.08
CA GLY A 380 5.70 -34.51 48.41
C GLY A 380 7.04 -34.41 47.68
N THR A 381 7.61 -35.54 47.24
CA THR A 381 8.92 -35.63 46.57
C THR A 381 8.87 -35.46 45.05
N GLU A 382 7.69 -35.22 44.47
CA GLU A 382 7.51 -35.00 43.03
C GLU A 382 7.06 -33.56 42.75
N SER A 383 7.85 -32.82 41.98
CA SER A 383 7.41 -31.53 41.43
C SER A 383 6.49 -31.79 40.23
N ARG A 384 5.21 -31.42 40.33
CA ARG A 384 4.26 -31.52 39.21
C ARG A 384 3.99 -30.15 38.59
N LEU A 385 4.02 -30.11 37.25
CA LEU A 385 3.54 -28.98 36.45
C LEU A 385 2.08 -28.71 36.81
N LYS A 386 1.78 -27.51 37.29
CA LYS A 386 0.42 -27.16 37.66
C LYS A 386 -0.28 -26.43 36.51
N PHE A 387 0.34 -25.37 35.98
CA PHE A 387 -0.24 -24.51 34.95
C PHE A 387 0.84 -23.79 34.12
N TRP A 388 0.46 -23.30 32.94
CA TRP A 388 1.29 -22.50 32.03
C TRP A 388 0.49 -21.33 31.42
N LEU A 389 1.12 -20.17 31.31
CA LEU A 389 0.49 -18.93 30.83
C LEU A 389 1.45 -18.14 29.93
N PRO A 390 1.03 -17.71 28.72
CA PRO A 390 1.82 -16.79 27.91
C PRO A 390 2.05 -15.46 28.64
N ALA A 391 3.27 -14.92 28.57
CA ALA A 391 3.63 -13.62 29.15
C ALA A 391 2.66 -12.49 28.76
N LYS A 392 2.16 -12.53 27.53
CA LYS A 392 1.21 -11.57 26.98
C LYS A 392 -0.14 -11.55 27.73
N ILE A 393 -0.65 -12.71 28.17
CA ILE A 393 -1.92 -12.83 28.90
C ILE A 393 -1.75 -12.27 30.32
N ILE A 394 -0.61 -12.57 30.98
CA ILE A 394 -0.27 -12.03 32.30
C ILE A 394 -0.24 -10.48 32.29
N ASN A 395 0.34 -9.90 31.24
CA ASN A 395 0.40 -8.45 31.07
C ASN A 395 -0.96 -7.81 30.74
N GLU A 396 -1.91 -8.55 30.18
CA GLU A 396 -3.28 -8.08 29.91
C GLU A 396 -4.16 -8.15 31.17
N ILE A 397 -3.99 -9.16 32.02
CA ILE A 397 -4.69 -9.29 33.32
C ILE A 397 -4.40 -8.10 34.24
N ARG A 398 -3.15 -7.63 34.30
CA ARG A 398 -2.75 -6.48 35.13
C ARG A 398 -3.46 -5.17 34.77
N GLN A 399 -3.93 -5.06 33.52
CA GLN A 399 -4.60 -3.87 33.01
C GLN A 399 -6.13 -3.95 33.18
N LEU A 400 -6.65 -5.06 33.70
CA LEU A 400 -8.03 -5.15 34.13
C LEU A 400 -8.16 -4.44 35.50
N PRO A 401 -9.23 -3.64 35.69
CA PRO A 401 -9.41 -2.83 36.90
C PRO A 401 -9.54 -3.64 38.18
#